data_AF-W9N7B4-F1
#
_entry.id   AF-W9N7B4-F1
#
_cell.length_a   1.000
_cell.length_b   1.000
_cell.length_c   1.000
_cell.angle_alpha   90.00
_cell.angle_beta   90.00
_cell.angle_gamma   90.00
#
_symmetry.space_group_name_H-M   'P 1'
#
loop_
_entity.id
_entity.type
_entity.pdbx_description
1 polymer ?
#
loop_
_entity_poly.entity_id
_entity_poly.type
_entity_poly.pdbx_seq_one_letter_code
_entity_poly.pdbx_strand_id
1 'polypeptide(L)'
;MSSISIPEDEPLVPPQPKRRGRKPKPIQNRNWQLPRPIQRKEESHPRAKQLAVVMFMYHHQVFDPSSSWSVNGYRKPFQREAADYFKIKRRTIGNWVLKDWDNPEITNRCYLPRWPQLEKQLFHDFMELRKNGRPVTTAWARKRAIEIFTESLLSKEHEGY
;
A
#
# COMPACT_ATOMS: atom_id res chain seq x y z
N MET A 1 -22.25 44.32 24.09
CA MET A 1 -20.94 44.15 23.43
C MET A 1 -20.05 43.39 24.39
N SER A 2 -19.99 42.06 24.26
CA SER A 2 -19.22 41.18 25.13
C SER A 2 -17.80 41.03 24.58
N SER A 3 -16.85 41.73 25.21
CA SER A 3 -15.43 41.63 24.90
C SER A 3 -14.94 40.19 25.15
N ILE A 4 -14.49 39.55 24.09
CA ILE A 4 -13.82 38.25 24.14
C ILE A 4 -12.37 38.53 24.48
N SER A 5 -12.00 38.21 25.73
CA SER A 5 -10.63 38.28 26.22
C SER A 5 -9.78 37.27 25.44
N ILE A 6 -8.86 37.78 24.62
CA ILE A 6 -7.82 36.99 23.96
C ILE A 6 -6.87 36.52 25.07
N PRO A 7 -6.59 35.21 25.23
CA PRO A 7 -5.62 34.76 26.21
C PRO A 7 -4.24 35.29 25.80
N GLU A 8 -3.60 36.00 26.72
CA GLU A 8 -2.23 36.49 26.57
C GLU A 8 -1.28 35.35 26.23
N ASP A 9 -0.37 35.65 25.30
CA ASP A 9 0.71 34.82 24.79
C ASP A 9 1.47 34.15 25.96
N GLU A 10 1.25 32.85 26.17
CA GLU A 10 2.13 32.07 27.04
C GLU A 10 3.53 32.06 26.41
N PRO A 11 4.59 32.35 27.18
CA PRO A 11 5.94 32.36 26.64
C PRO A 11 6.30 30.95 26.15
N LEU A 12 6.51 30.82 24.84
CA LEU A 12 6.96 29.60 24.17
C LEU A 12 8.31 29.17 24.76
N VAL A 13 8.29 28.34 25.80
CA VAL A 13 9.49 27.73 26.37
C VAL A 13 10.13 26.87 25.27
N PRO A 14 11.39 27.13 24.88
CA PRO A 14 12.04 26.36 23.84
C PRO A 14 12.10 24.88 24.26
N PRO A 15 11.84 23.94 23.33
CA PRO A 15 11.81 22.52 23.63
C PRO A 15 13.15 22.10 24.22
N GLN A 16 13.13 21.63 25.47
CA GLN A 16 14.32 21.16 26.17
C GLN A 16 14.95 20.01 25.37
N PRO A 17 16.28 20.04 25.12
CA PRO A 17 16.95 18.98 24.38
C PRO A 17 16.78 17.65 25.10
N LYS A 18 16.35 16.62 24.35
CA LYS A 18 16.20 15.27 24.89
C LYS A 18 17.52 14.81 25.48
N ARG A 19 17.48 14.24 26.69
CA ARG A 19 18.65 13.65 27.34
C ARG A 19 19.30 12.64 26.40
N ARG A 20 20.61 12.76 26.20
CA ARG A 20 21.37 11.84 25.35
C ARG A 20 21.18 10.42 25.85
N GLY A 21 21.05 9.47 24.92
CA GLY A 21 21.00 8.05 25.27
C GLY A 21 22.24 7.62 26.06
N ARG A 22 22.13 6.49 26.77
CA ARG A 22 23.28 5.92 27.50
C ARG A 22 24.45 5.72 26.54
N LYS A 23 25.66 6.08 26.99
CA LYS A 23 26.88 5.84 26.22
C LYS A 23 26.98 4.33 25.92
N PRO A 24 27.33 3.94 24.68
CA PRO A 24 27.46 2.54 24.33
C PRO A 24 28.52 1.87 25.22
N LYS A 25 28.25 0.63 25.65
CA LYS A 25 29.23 -0.13 26.45
C LYS A 25 30.54 -0.29 25.66
N PRO A 26 31.71 -0.23 26.34
CA PRO A 26 32.99 -0.54 25.70
C PRO A 26 32.97 -1.99 25.18
N ILE A 27 33.72 -2.26 24.11
CA ILE A 27 33.69 -3.55 23.39
C ILE A 27 33.93 -4.74 24.33
N GLN A 28 34.85 -4.59 25.29
CA GLN A 28 35.19 -5.60 26.31
C GLN A 28 33.99 -6.00 27.20
N ASN A 29 33.06 -5.08 27.44
CA ASN A 29 31.89 -5.29 28.31
C ASN A 29 30.61 -5.60 27.53
N ARG A 30 30.71 -5.81 26.20
CA ARG A 30 29.58 -6.23 25.38
C ARG A 30 29.47 -7.75 25.46
N ASN A 31 28.29 -8.25 25.79
CA ASN A 31 28.01 -9.68 25.65
C ASN A 31 28.03 -10.03 24.16
N TRP A 32 29.05 -10.75 23.70
CA TRP A 32 29.15 -11.17 22.31
C TRP A 32 28.16 -12.30 22.04
N GLN A 33 27.27 -12.10 21.07
CA GLN A 33 26.38 -13.16 20.58
C GLN A 33 26.80 -13.54 19.16
N LEU A 34 26.90 -14.85 18.92
CA LEU A 34 27.17 -15.36 17.59
C LEU A 34 26.00 -14.99 16.66
N PRO A 35 26.25 -14.36 15.50
CA PRO A 35 25.21 -14.14 14.52
C PRO A 35 24.66 -15.50 14.07
N ARG A 36 23.34 -15.58 13.89
CA ARG A 36 22.72 -16.79 13.35
C ARG A 36 23.23 -17.02 11.93
N PRO A 37 23.46 -18.28 11.51
CA PRO A 37 23.78 -18.58 10.12
C PRO A 37 22.75 -17.94 9.19
N ILE A 38 23.23 -17.33 8.10
CA ILE A 38 22.36 -16.72 7.08
C ILE A 38 21.50 -17.84 6.49
N GLN A 39 20.21 -17.85 6.83
CA GLN A 39 19.30 -18.91 6.39
C GLN A 39 18.93 -18.79 4.91
N ARG A 40 19.04 -17.58 4.33
CA ARG A 40 18.64 -17.30 2.96
C ARG A 40 19.48 -16.17 2.37
N LYS A 41 19.90 -16.32 1.12
CA LYS A 41 20.44 -15.21 0.33
C LYS A 41 19.33 -14.21 0.03
N GLU A 42 19.46 -13.00 0.54
CA GLU A 42 18.55 -11.90 0.25
C GLU A 42 18.93 -11.28 -1.10
N GLU A 43 18.13 -11.55 -2.12
CA GLU A 43 18.26 -10.91 -3.44
C GLU A 43 17.30 -9.73 -3.48
N SER A 44 17.82 -8.52 -3.27
CA SER A 44 17.04 -7.30 -3.45
C SER A 44 16.98 -6.94 -4.92
N HIS A 45 15.77 -6.75 -5.43
CA HIS A 45 15.53 -6.32 -6.81
C HIS A 45 14.83 -4.95 -6.79
N PRO A 46 15.53 -3.86 -7.13
CA PRO A 46 14.92 -2.52 -7.20
C PRO A 46 13.75 -2.49 -8.18
N ARG A 47 12.75 -1.62 -7.93
CA ARG A 47 11.56 -1.49 -8.79
C ARG A 47 11.93 -1.27 -10.28
N ALA A 48 12.93 -0.44 -10.55
CA ALA A 48 13.41 -0.20 -11.92
C ALA A 48 13.90 -1.49 -12.61
N LYS A 49 14.57 -2.40 -11.87
CA LYS A 49 15.03 -3.68 -12.41
C LYS A 49 13.86 -4.64 -12.65
N GLN A 50 12.86 -4.63 -11.77
CA GLN A 50 11.64 -5.42 -11.96
C GLN A 50 10.89 -4.96 -13.22
N LEU A 51 10.72 -3.65 -13.38
CA LEU A 51 10.12 -3.06 -14.57
C LEU A 51 10.88 -3.45 -15.84
N ALA A 52 12.21 -3.32 -15.86
CA ALA A 52 13.02 -3.68 -17.02
C ALA A 52 12.79 -5.14 -17.45
N VAL A 53 12.64 -6.06 -16.49
CA VAL A 53 12.36 -7.48 -16.77
C VAL A 53 10.96 -7.65 -17.37
N VAL A 54 9.96 -6.95 -16.85
CA VAL A 54 8.59 -7.01 -17.37
C VAL A 54 8.51 -6.42 -18.77
N MET A 55 9.12 -5.24 -19.01
CA MET A 55 9.24 -4.63 -20.34
C MET A 55 9.96 -5.55 -21.32
N PHE A 56 11.03 -6.23 -20.90
CA PHE A 56 11.72 -7.20 -21.73
C PHE A 56 10.79 -8.35 -22.15
N MET A 57 10.00 -8.89 -21.21
CA MET A 57 9.03 -9.94 -21.52
C MET A 57 7.92 -9.50 -22.50
N TYR A 58 7.54 -8.22 -22.48
CA TYR A 58 6.50 -7.68 -23.36
C TYR A 58 7.00 -7.28 -24.75
N HIS A 59 8.16 -6.62 -24.83
CA HIS A 59 8.62 -5.96 -26.05
C HIS A 59 9.73 -6.70 -26.78
N HIS A 60 10.50 -7.53 -26.09
CA HIS A 60 11.60 -8.22 -26.75
C HIS A 60 11.06 -9.30 -27.71
N GLN A 61 11.75 -9.46 -28.84
CA GLN A 61 11.46 -10.47 -29.83
C GLN A 61 12.69 -11.34 -30.02
N VAL A 62 12.50 -12.65 -29.92
CA VAL A 62 13.52 -13.66 -30.12
C VAL A 62 13.28 -14.29 -31.48
N PHE A 63 14.29 -14.27 -32.34
CA PHE A 63 14.24 -14.97 -33.61
C PHE A 63 14.35 -16.48 -33.35
N ASP A 64 13.29 -17.20 -33.64
CA ASP A 64 13.17 -18.64 -33.46
C ASP A 64 12.22 -19.21 -34.53
N PRO A 65 12.69 -19.36 -35.78
CA PRO A 65 11.87 -19.80 -36.91
C PRO A 65 11.42 -21.26 -36.79
N SER A 66 12.02 -22.04 -35.90
CA SER A 66 11.64 -23.43 -35.65
C SER A 66 10.50 -23.57 -34.64
N SER A 67 10.17 -22.51 -33.90
CA SER A 67 9.15 -22.57 -32.85
C SER A 67 7.74 -22.47 -33.44
N SER A 68 6.84 -23.34 -32.99
CA SER A 68 5.41 -23.28 -33.33
C SER A 68 4.69 -22.03 -32.77
N TRP A 69 5.28 -21.35 -31.79
CA TRP A 69 4.77 -20.09 -31.25
C TRP A 69 5.38 -18.85 -31.93
N SER A 70 6.20 -19.05 -32.96
CA SER A 70 6.75 -17.94 -33.73
C SER A 70 5.75 -17.43 -34.77
N VAL A 71 5.70 -16.12 -34.92
CA VAL A 71 4.99 -15.42 -35.99
C VAL A 71 6.05 -14.72 -36.83
N ASN A 72 6.13 -15.04 -38.12
CA ASN A 72 7.19 -14.57 -39.02
C ASN A 72 8.61 -14.90 -38.53
N GLY A 73 8.77 -16.04 -37.85
CA GLY A 73 10.04 -16.47 -37.28
C GLY A 73 10.47 -15.74 -36.01
N TYR A 74 9.64 -14.84 -35.48
CA TYR A 74 9.88 -14.16 -34.20
C TYR A 74 8.85 -14.59 -33.16
N ARG A 75 9.29 -14.73 -31.91
CA ARG A 75 8.41 -14.99 -30.76
C ARG A 75 8.76 -14.13 -29.57
N LYS A 76 7.87 -14.11 -28.58
CA LYS A 76 8.17 -13.53 -27.27
C LYS A 76 9.22 -14.36 -26.52
N PRO A 77 10.04 -13.73 -25.66
CA PRO A 77 11.00 -14.45 -24.84
C PRO A 77 10.30 -15.33 -23.82
N PHE A 78 10.89 -16.47 -23.52
CA PHE A 78 10.47 -17.31 -22.41
C PHE A 78 11.02 -16.79 -21.08
N GLN A 79 10.34 -17.13 -19.98
CA GLN A 79 10.83 -16.80 -18.63
C GLN A 79 12.24 -17.37 -18.34
N ARG A 80 12.62 -18.48 -18.99
CA ARG A 80 13.98 -19.05 -18.88
C ARG A 80 15.04 -18.13 -19.52
N GLU A 81 14.74 -17.57 -20.68
CA GLU A 81 15.63 -16.66 -21.41
C GLU A 81 15.81 -15.35 -20.63
N ALA A 82 14.72 -14.83 -20.07
CA ALA A 82 14.78 -13.67 -19.17
C ALA A 82 15.55 -13.99 -17.87
N ALA A 83 15.41 -15.19 -17.31
CA ALA A 83 16.17 -15.62 -16.14
C ALA A 83 17.67 -15.64 -16.42
N ASP A 84 18.06 -16.15 -17.59
CA ASP A 84 19.45 -16.22 -18.02
C ASP A 84 20.02 -14.83 -18.36
N TYR A 85 19.22 -13.93 -18.93
CA TYR A 85 19.63 -12.56 -19.26
C TYR A 85 19.80 -11.69 -18.00
N PHE A 86 18.81 -11.66 -17.11
CA PHE A 86 18.83 -10.78 -15.92
C PHE A 86 19.51 -11.40 -14.69
N LYS A 87 19.84 -12.69 -14.74
CA LYS A 87 20.35 -13.50 -13.62
C LYS A 87 19.40 -13.48 -12.43
N ILE A 88 18.11 -13.70 -12.71
CA ILE A 88 17.03 -13.74 -11.71
C ILE A 88 16.34 -15.09 -11.83
N LYS A 89 15.95 -15.67 -10.70
CA LYS A 89 15.26 -16.97 -10.69
C LYS A 89 13.98 -16.90 -11.53
N ARG A 90 13.76 -17.89 -12.39
CA ARG A 90 12.58 -18.02 -13.27
C ARG A 90 11.25 -17.79 -12.53
N ARG A 91 11.12 -18.38 -11.34
CA ARG A 91 9.91 -18.25 -10.50
C ARG A 91 9.64 -16.80 -10.06
N THR A 92 10.70 -16.04 -9.77
CA THR A 92 10.60 -14.62 -9.40
C THR A 92 10.10 -13.80 -10.58
N ILE A 93 10.63 -14.04 -11.78
CA ILE A 93 10.19 -13.38 -13.02
C ILE A 93 8.72 -13.70 -13.31
N GLY A 94 8.33 -14.98 -13.23
CA GLY A 94 6.95 -15.39 -13.42
C GLY A 94 5.98 -14.68 -12.48
N ASN A 95 6.35 -14.53 -11.21
CA ASN A 95 5.54 -13.79 -10.23
C ASN A 95 5.38 -12.30 -10.59
N TRP A 96 6.39 -11.66 -11.19
CA TRP A 96 6.33 -10.26 -11.58
C TRP A 96 5.46 -10.03 -12.81
N VAL A 97 5.60 -10.90 -13.81
CA VAL A 97 4.76 -10.84 -15.02
C VAL A 97 3.29 -11.09 -14.67
N LEU A 98 3.00 -12.05 -13.79
CA LEU A 98 1.63 -12.40 -13.39
C LEU A 98 0.95 -11.32 -12.54
N LYS A 99 1.74 -10.56 -11.78
CA LYS A 99 1.24 -9.47 -10.91
C LYS A 99 1.08 -8.14 -11.63
N ASP A 100 1.42 -8.10 -12.93
CA ASP A 100 1.50 -6.92 -13.79
C ASP A 100 1.35 -5.59 -13.04
N TRP A 101 2.45 -5.16 -12.44
CA TRP A 101 2.54 -4.10 -11.43
C TRP A 101 2.03 -2.72 -11.91
N ASP A 102 1.87 -2.55 -13.21
CA ASP A 102 1.34 -1.36 -13.87
C ASP A 102 -0.14 -1.46 -14.23
N ASN A 103 -0.82 -2.59 -13.99
CA ASN A 103 -2.27 -2.64 -14.10
C ASN A 103 -2.89 -2.11 -12.79
N PRO A 104 -3.42 -0.87 -12.76
CA PRO A 104 -4.05 -0.31 -11.57
C PRO A 104 -5.27 -1.14 -11.13
N GLU A 105 -5.89 -1.90 -12.04
CA GLU A 105 -7.05 -2.74 -11.74
C GLU A 105 -6.68 -3.97 -10.89
N ILE A 106 -5.47 -4.50 -11.04
CA ILE A 106 -5.01 -5.71 -10.31
C ILE A 106 -4.36 -5.34 -8.96
N THR A 107 -3.68 -4.18 -8.90
CA THR A 107 -2.94 -3.73 -7.71
C THR A 107 -3.82 -3.07 -6.66
N ASN A 108 -4.97 -2.55 -7.06
CA ASN A 108 -6.02 -2.19 -6.11
C ASN A 108 -6.46 -3.48 -5.43
N ARG A 109 -6.03 -3.69 -4.17
CA ARG A 109 -6.73 -4.60 -3.25
C ARG A 109 -8.20 -4.27 -3.43
N CYS A 110 -8.96 -5.15 -4.08
CA CYS A 110 -10.35 -4.88 -4.40
C CYS A 110 -11.00 -4.46 -3.09
N TYR A 111 -11.28 -3.17 -2.96
CA TYR A 111 -11.88 -2.63 -1.76
C TYR A 111 -13.30 -3.16 -1.78
N LEU A 112 -13.51 -4.25 -1.05
CA LEU A 112 -14.78 -4.94 -0.93
C LEU A 112 -15.36 -4.54 0.43
N PRO A 113 -16.06 -3.39 0.49
CA PRO A 113 -16.65 -2.94 1.74
C PRO A 113 -17.70 -3.96 2.17
N ARG A 114 -17.66 -4.34 3.45
CA ARG A 114 -18.62 -5.30 4.01
C ARG A 114 -20.06 -4.73 4.01
N TRP A 115 -20.19 -3.41 3.98
CA TRP A 115 -21.45 -2.68 4.03
C TRP A 115 -21.50 -1.57 2.96
N PRO A 116 -21.61 -1.93 1.66
CA PRO A 116 -21.43 -0.98 0.57
C PRO A 116 -22.44 0.17 0.58
N GLN A 117 -23.70 -0.10 0.91
CA GLN A 117 -24.74 0.93 0.97
C GLN A 117 -24.52 1.93 2.12
N LEU A 118 -24.18 1.43 3.30
CA LEU A 118 -23.88 2.27 4.47
C LEU A 118 -22.68 3.16 4.19
N GLU A 119 -21.61 2.60 3.63
CA GLU A 119 -20.41 3.35 3.34
C GLU A 119 -20.64 4.40 2.25
N LYS A 120 -21.46 4.09 1.24
CA LYS A 120 -21.85 5.07 0.20
C LYS A 120 -22.56 6.28 0.81
N GLN A 121 -23.51 6.06 1.73
CA GLN A 121 -24.21 7.14 2.43
C GLN A 121 -23.28 7.92 3.35
N LEU A 122 -22.46 7.23 4.13
CA LEU A 122 -21.48 7.86 5.01
C LEU A 122 -20.47 8.73 4.25
N PHE A 123 -20.02 8.26 3.07
CA PHE A 123 -19.13 9.02 2.19
C PHE A 123 -19.83 10.23 1.58
N HIS A 124 -21.10 10.10 1.19
CA HIS A 124 -21.89 11.23 0.70
C HIS A 124 -21.99 12.34 1.74
N ASP A 125 -22.38 12.00 2.97
CA ASP A 125 -22.51 12.95 4.08
C ASP A 125 -21.16 13.60 4.43
N PHE A 126 -20.08 12.82 4.34
CA PHE A 126 -18.72 13.35 4.50
C PHE A 126 -18.39 14.42 3.44
N MET A 127 -18.72 14.16 2.18
CA MET A 127 -18.46 15.09 1.07
C MET A 127 -19.27 16.38 1.21
N GLU A 128 -20.52 16.31 1.67
CA GLU A 128 -21.34 17.50 1.95
C GLU A 128 -20.75 18.36 3.08
N LEU A 129 -20.31 17.74 4.18
CA LEU A 129 -19.68 18.45 5.28
C LEU A 129 -18.37 19.12 4.86
N ARG A 130 -17.60 18.44 4.00
CA ARG A 130 -16.38 19.00 3.41
C ARG A 130 -16.68 20.20 2.52
N LYS A 131 -17.71 20.15 1.68
CA LYS A 131 -18.16 21.28 0.86
C LYS A 131 -18.54 22.48 1.74
N ASN A 132 -19.11 22.22 2.91
CA ASN A 132 -19.49 23.23 3.89
C ASN A 132 -18.35 23.68 4.82
N GLY A 133 -17.11 23.22 4.59
CA GLY A 133 -15.93 23.61 5.36
C GLY A 133 -15.89 23.11 6.80
N ARG A 134 -16.75 22.16 7.18
CA ARG A 134 -16.78 21.63 8.55
C ARG A 134 -15.66 20.60 8.76
N PRO A 135 -14.93 20.67 9.90
CA PRO A 135 -13.93 19.67 10.22
C PRO A 135 -14.62 18.35 10.59
N VAL A 136 -14.36 17.31 9.82
CA VAL A 136 -14.88 15.97 10.09
C VAL A 136 -13.88 15.18 10.94
N THR A 137 -14.32 14.76 12.14
CA THR A 137 -13.52 13.95 13.06
C THR A 137 -13.90 12.47 12.96
N THR A 138 -13.03 11.60 13.50
CA THR A 138 -13.30 10.16 13.61
C THR A 138 -14.53 9.86 14.47
N ALA A 139 -14.81 10.69 15.48
CA ALA A 139 -15.98 10.55 16.34
C ALA A 139 -17.29 10.79 15.58
N TRP A 140 -17.33 11.82 14.71
CA TRP A 140 -18.47 12.06 13.83
C TRP A 140 -18.74 10.84 12.93
N ALA A 141 -17.70 10.31 12.28
CA ALA A 141 -17.86 9.20 11.35
C ALA A 141 -18.42 7.95 12.04
N ARG A 142 -17.96 7.65 13.25
CA ARG A 142 -18.51 6.53 14.06
C ARG A 142 -19.96 6.75 14.43
N LYS A 143 -20.30 7.96 14.91
CA LYS A 143 -21.67 8.28 15.29
C LYS A 143 -22.61 8.16 14.08
N ARG A 144 -22.21 8.73 12.95
CA ARG A 144 -23.00 8.70 11.71
C ARG A 144 -23.17 7.28 11.15
N ALA A 145 -22.13 6.44 11.23
CA ALA A 145 -22.23 5.04 10.85
C ALA A 145 -23.26 4.27 11.69
N ILE A 146 -23.32 4.53 13.00
CA ILE A 146 -24.30 3.91 13.90
C ILE A 146 -25.70 4.39 13.54
N GLU A 147 -25.90 5.69 13.33
CA GLU A 147 -27.20 6.27 12.94
C GLU A 147 -27.73 5.62 11.66
N ILE A 148 -26.93 5.60 10.59
CA ILE A 148 -27.30 4.98 9.30
C ILE A 148 -27.64 3.49 9.49
N PHE A 149 -26.85 2.77 10.29
CA PHE A 149 -27.11 1.37 10.57
C PHE A 149 -28.43 1.17 11.31
N THR A 150 -28.70 1.98 12.35
CA THR A 150 -29.96 1.91 13.10
C THR A 150 -31.17 2.26 12.26
N GLU A 151 -31.08 3.28 11.40
CA GLU A 151 -32.12 3.64 10.43
C GLU A 151 -32.42 2.47 9.49
N SER A 152 -31.39 1.81 8.98
CA SER A 152 -31.55 0.66 8.08
C SER A 152 -32.20 -0.57 8.74
N LEU A 153 -32.07 -0.72 10.06
CA LEU A 153 -32.75 -1.77 10.82
C LEU A 153 -34.24 -1.43 11.00
N LEU A 154 -34.53 -0.19 11.39
CA LEU A 154 -35.90 0.29 11.60
C LEU A 154 -36.74 0.26 10.32
N SER A 155 -36.15 0.57 9.16
CA SER A 155 -36.86 0.50 7.88
C SER A 155 -37.25 -0.93 7.49
N LYS A 156 -36.44 -1.95 7.85
CA LYS A 156 -36.75 -3.36 7.55
C LYS A 156 -37.89 -3.91 8.40
N GLU A 157 -38.08 -3.39 9.61
CA GLU A 157 -39.18 -3.81 10.49
C GLU A 157 -40.54 -3.30 9.98
N HIS A 158 -40.56 -2.22 9.19
CA HIS A 158 -41.77 -1.63 8.62
C HIS A 158 -42.24 -2.23 7.29
N GLU A 159 -41.38 -2.92 6.55
CA GLU A 159 -41.73 -3.61 5.28
C GLU A 159 -42.17 -5.08 5.49
N GLY A 160 -42.22 -5.54 6.75
CA GLY A 160 -42.54 -6.92 7.13
C GLY A 160 -44.01 -7.19 7.52
N TYR A 161 -44.95 -6.35 7.09
CA TYR A 161 -46.40 -6.54 7.27
C TYR A 161 -47.16 -6.52 5.95
#